data_AF-A0A2N3L0Y7-F1
#
_entry.id   AF-A0A2N3L0Y7-F1
#
_cell.length_a   1.000
_cell.length_b   1.000
_cell.length_c   1.000
_cell.angle_alpha   90.00
_cell.angle_beta   90.00
_cell.angle_gamma   90.00
#
_symmetry.space_group_name_H-M   'P 1'
#
loop_
_entity.id
_entity.type
_entity.pdbx_description
1 polymer ?
#
loop_
_entity_poly.entity_id
_entity_poly.type
_entity_poly.pdbx_seq_one_letter_code
_entity_poly.pdbx_strand_id
1 'polypeptide(L)'
;MLMKVSELEGRALNWACAFLLWGSPWSAWDKRKGGYFWEGHHSFPGMWSISAKSGPIGDKEFNPSGNWAHTGILVDEFRLTIRDLRHYAEGKFVVSCEYTGEDDDYTVEAQPNKDAKIAICHAVCMTENGNDEIEIPDELCGVAV
;
A
#
# COMPACT_ATOMS: atom_id res chain seq x y z
N MET A 1 7.36 1.29 -14.10
CA MET A 1 6.78 0.03 -14.62
C MET A 1 5.33 -0.13 -14.18
N LEU A 2 4.41 -0.49 -15.09
CA LEU A 2 3.04 -0.85 -14.73
C LEU A 2 3.00 -2.29 -14.19
N MET A 3 2.38 -2.52 -13.03
CA MET A 3 2.35 -3.81 -12.35
C MET A 3 0.94 -4.15 -11.85
N LYS A 4 0.60 -5.45 -11.86
CA LYS A 4 -0.65 -5.91 -11.23
C LYS A 4 -0.59 -5.76 -9.73
N VAL A 5 -1.67 -5.26 -9.12
CA VAL A 5 -1.78 -5.09 -7.68
C VAL A 5 -1.56 -6.42 -6.94
N SER A 6 -2.07 -7.53 -7.47
CA SER A 6 -1.88 -8.86 -6.87
C SER A 6 -0.43 -9.35 -6.87
N GLU A 7 0.44 -8.76 -7.69
CA GLU A 7 1.87 -9.09 -7.79
C GLU A 7 2.74 -8.17 -6.91
N LEU A 8 2.16 -7.13 -6.31
CA LEU A 8 2.89 -6.21 -5.45
C LEU A 8 3.20 -6.83 -4.09
N GLU A 9 4.45 -6.70 -3.68
CA GLU A 9 4.93 -7.13 -2.38
C GLU A 9 6.03 -6.19 -1.85
N GLY A 10 6.33 -6.32 -0.55
CA GLY A 10 7.43 -5.59 0.09
C GLY A 10 7.38 -4.08 -0.17
N ARG A 11 8.52 -3.52 -0.62
CA ARG A 11 8.67 -2.07 -0.81
C ARG A 11 7.87 -1.51 -2.00
N ALA A 12 7.64 -2.32 -3.05
CA ALA A 12 6.78 -1.91 -4.16
C ALA A 12 5.34 -1.71 -3.67
N LEU A 13 4.82 -2.65 -2.88
CA LEU A 13 3.50 -2.52 -2.25
C LEU A 13 3.43 -1.34 -1.27
N ASN A 14 4.46 -1.16 -0.45
CA ASN A 14 4.51 -0.04 0.50
C ASN A 14 4.55 1.32 -0.20
N TRP A 15 5.27 1.43 -1.34
CA TRP A 15 5.31 2.63 -2.17
C TRP A 15 3.94 2.93 -2.78
N ALA A 16 3.27 1.91 -3.32
CA ALA A 16 1.94 2.08 -3.91
C ALA A 16 0.93 2.63 -2.90
N CYS A 17 0.94 2.10 -1.67
CA CYS A 17 0.12 2.64 -0.59
C CYS A 17 0.49 4.08 -0.22
N ALA A 18 1.79 4.40 -0.15
CA ALA A 18 2.24 5.77 0.13
C ALA A 18 1.81 6.76 -0.96
N PHE A 19 1.89 6.35 -2.22
CA PHE A 19 1.47 7.16 -3.36
C PHE A 19 -0.03 7.45 -3.34
N LEU A 20 -0.87 6.46 -3.03
CA LEU A 20 -2.31 6.68 -2.93
C LEU A 20 -2.71 7.49 -1.70
N LEU A 21 -1.98 7.34 -0.60
CA LEU A 21 -2.26 8.05 0.63
C LEU A 21 -1.81 9.52 0.58
N TRP A 22 -0.67 9.81 -0.05
CA TRP A 22 -0.01 11.13 0.00
C TRP A 22 0.27 11.76 -1.37
N GLY A 23 -0.10 11.09 -2.46
CA GLY A 23 0.23 11.51 -3.81
C GLY A 23 1.72 11.37 -4.15
N SER A 24 2.17 12.21 -5.07
CA SER A 24 3.56 12.19 -5.54
C SER A 24 4.55 12.58 -4.42
N PRO A 25 5.70 11.89 -4.29
CA PRO A 25 6.73 12.29 -3.34
C PRO A 25 7.28 13.69 -3.65
N TRP A 26 7.71 14.42 -2.62
CA TRP A 26 8.26 15.78 -2.73
C TRP A 26 9.56 15.87 -3.58
N SER A 27 10.21 14.74 -3.83
CA SER A 27 11.44 14.63 -4.61
C SER A 27 11.34 13.41 -5.50
N ALA A 28 11.58 13.60 -6.80
CA ALA A 28 11.98 12.49 -7.66
C ALA A 28 13.19 11.77 -7.05
N TRP A 29 13.24 10.44 -7.17
CA TRP A 29 14.24 9.53 -6.60
C TRP A 29 15.58 10.21 -6.20
N ASP A 30 15.84 10.31 -4.90
CA ASP A 30 17.11 10.87 -4.42
C ASP A 30 18.21 9.81 -4.56
N LYS A 31 18.97 9.86 -5.66
CA LYS A 31 20.10 8.94 -5.92
C LYS A 31 21.15 8.94 -4.80
N ARG A 32 21.30 10.02 -4.02
CA ARG A 32 22.28 10.09 -2.91
C ARG A 32 21.76 9.40 -1.66
N LYS A 33 20.45 9.48 -1.40
CA LYS A 33 19.82 8.85 -0.23
C LYS A 33 19.34 7.42 -0.53
N GLY A 34 19.03 7.11 -1.78
CA GLY A 34 18.53 5.82 -2.24
C GLY A 34 17.09 5.56 -1.79
N GLY A 35 16.20 6.55 -1.92
CA GLY A 35 14.80 6.41 -1.51
C GLY A 35 13.86 7.49 -2.08
N TYR A 36 12.57 7.21 -1.93
CA TYR A 36 11.45 8.16 -2.07
C TYR A 36 11.06 8.67 -0.68
N PHE A 37 10.57 9.90 -0.63
CA PHE A 37 10.32 10.60 0.62
C PHE A 37 9.04 11.43 0.50
N TRP A 38 8.30 11.49 1.61
CA TRP A 38 7.11 12.32 1.73
C TRP A 38 7.23 13.16 3.01
N GLU A 39 6.87 14.43 2.93
CA GLU A 39 6.53 15.20 4.13
C GLU A 39 5.19 14.69 4.66
N GLY A 40 5.12 14.52 5.97
CA GLY A 40 3.98 13.90 6.64
C GLY A 40 2.70 14.67 6.40
N HIS A 41 1.63 13.93 6.15
CA HIS A 41 0.28 14.46 6.00
C HIS A 41 -0.23 15.01 7.34
N HIS A 42 -1.24 15.89 7.30
CA HIS A 42 -1.84 16.48 8.50
C HIS A 42 -2.31 15.43 9.53
N SER A 43 -2.77 14.26 9.04
CA SER A 43 -3.15 13.13 9.90
C SER A 43 -1.96 12.41 10.55
N PHE A 44 -0.75 12.51 9.97
CA PHE A 44 0.47 11.82 10.41
C PHE A 44 1.72 12.68 10.22
N PRO A 45 2.00 13.60 11.15
CA PRO A 45 3.17 14.46 11.09
C PRO A 45 4.46 13.64 11.20
N GLY A 46 5.39 13.81 10.27
CA GLY A 46 6.65 13.08 10.22
C GLY A 46 7.31 13.17 8.85
N MET A 47 8.48 12.56 8.67
CA MET A 47 9.06 12.36 7.34
C MET A 47 9.10 10.87 7.09
N TRP A 48 8.38 10.41 6.08
CA TRP A 48 8.28 9.01 5.71
C TRP A 48 9.11 8.72 4.47
N SER A 49 9.63 7.51 4.38
CA SER A 49 10.47 7.12 3.26
C SER A 49 10.24 5.68 2.80
N ILE A 50 10.53 5.41 1.54
CA ILE A 50 10.65 4.06 0.97
C ILE A 50 12.02 3.98 0.32
N SER A 51 12.89 3.10 0.78
CA SER A 51 14.22 2.91 0.16
C SER A 51 14.13 1.97 -1.03
N ALA A 52 15.03 2.08 -2.02
CA ALA A 52 15.25 1.00 -2.99
C ALA A 52 16.53 0.20 -2.71
N LYS A 53 17.08 0.34 -1.49
CA LYS A 53 18.23 -0.47 -1.07
C LYS A 53 17.75 -1.88 -0.74
N SER A 54 18.54 -2.87 -1.15
CA SER A 54 18.34 -4.25 -0.73
C SER A 54 18.60 -4.43 0.77
N GLY A 55 17.93 -5.41 1.36
CA GLY A 55 18.04 -5.74 2.77
C GLY A 55 16.83 -5.26 3.59
N PRO A 56 16.92 -5.41 4.93
CA PRO A 56 15.77 -5.26 5.82
C PRO A 56 15.17 -3.87 5.74
N ILE A 57 13.85 -3.79 5.89
CA ILE A 57 13.11 -2.52 5.97
C ILE A 57 13.50 -1.81 7.27
N GLY A 58 14.03 -0.59 7.14
CA GLY A 58 14.45 0.20 8.30
C GLY A 58 13.27 0.80 9.08
N ASP A 59 13.49 1.10 10.36
CA ASP A 59 12.44 1.62 11.27
C ASP A 59 11.81 2.95 10.84
N LYS A 60 12.49 3.69 9.97
CA LYS A 60 12.02 4.98 9.41
C LYS A 60 11.36 4.84 8.04
N GLU A 61 11.31 3.62 7.51
CA GLU A 61 10.62 3.35 6.27
C GLU A 61 9.12 3.11 6.53
N PHE A 62 8.28 3.68 5.68
CA PHE A 62 6.86 3.37 5.70
C PHE A 62 6.67 1.92 5.26
N ASN A 63 5.96 1.14 6.08
CA ASN A 63 5.90 -0.32 5.94
C ASN A 63 4.51 -0.88 6.29
N PRO A 64 3.45 -0.46 5.60
CA PRO A 64 2.11 -0.94 5.90
C PRO A 64 1.93 -2.43 5.60
N SER A 65 2.70 -3.03 4.70
CA SER A 65 2.61 -4.49 4.45
C SER A 65 3.24 -5.32 5.57
N GLY A 66 4.17 -4.75 6.35
CA GLY A 66 4.90 -5.44 7.43
C GLY A 66 4.62 -4.95 8.85
N ASN A 67 4.04 -3.75 9.04
CA ASN A 67 3.88 -3.10 10.34
C ASN A 67 2.45 -2.60 10.55
N TRP A 68 1.76 -3.16 11.55
CA TRP A 68 0.38 -2.81 11.92
C TRP A 68 0.16 -1.35 12.26
N ALA A 69 1.14 -0.66 12.86
CA ALA A 69 1.01 0.76 13.16
C ALA A 69 0.89 1.61 11.88
N HIS A 70 1.49 1.14 10.78
CA HIS A 70 1.38 1.77 9.47
C HIS A 70 0.14 1.27 8.72
N THR A 71 -0.18 -0.02 8.81
CA THR A 71 -1.38 -0.59 8.20
C THR A 71 -2.67 0.03 8.74
N GLY A 72 -2.75 0.28 10.05
CA GLY A 72 -3.97 0.81 10.69
C GLY A 72 -4.43 2.14 10.10
N ILE A 73 -3.47 2.99 9.70
CA ILE A 73 -3.72 4.27 9.03
C ILE A 73 -4.57 4.06 7.76
N LEU A 74 -4.23 3.03 6.98
CA LEU A 74 -4.92 2.72 5.73
C LEU A 74 -6.38 2.31 5.96
N VAL A 75 -6.66 1.61 7.06
CA VAL A 75 -8.02 1.17 7.37
C VAL A 75 -8.95 2.35 7.58
N ASP A 76 -8.48 3.35 8.33
CA ASP A 76 -9.27 4.54 8.66
C ASP A 76 -9.40 5.47 7.45
N GLU A 77 -8.29 5.75 6.76
CA GLU A 77 -8.26 6.71 5.64
C GLU A 77 -9.05 6.20 4.42
N PHE A 78 -9.00 4.88 4.15
CA PHE A 78 -9.70 4.27 3.01
C PHE A 78 -11.02 3.57 3.41
N ARG A 79 -11.48 3.70 4.66
CA ARG A 79 -12.75 3.13 5.15
C ARG A 79 -12.91 1.63 4.81
N LEU A 80 -11.88 0.86 5.12
CA LEU A 80 -11.82 -0.54 4.70
C LEU A 80 -12.67 -1.44 5.61
N THR A 81 -13.37 -2.40 4.99
CA THR A 81 -14.01 -3.51 5.70
C THR A 81 -13.16 -4.77 5.56
N ILE A 82 -12.77 -5.37 6.69
CA ILE A 82 -11.92 -6.56 6.73
C ILE A 82 -12.78 -7.75 7.18
N ARG A 83 -12.88 -8.77 6.32
CA ARG A 83 -13.54 -10.04 6.64
C ARG A 83 -12.48 -11.12 6.88
N ASP A 84 -12.44 -11.62 8.10
CA ASP A 84 -11.62 -12.76 8.47
C ASP A 84 -12.33 -14.05 8.05
N LEU A 85 -11.91 -14.62 6.93
CA LEU A 85 -12.46 -15.86 6.41
C LEU A 85 -11.59 -17.07 6.77
N ARG A 86 -10.64 -16.94 7.71
CA ARG A 86 -9.73 -18.05 8.04
C ARG A 86 -10.46 -19.31 8.51
N HIS A 87 -11.65 -19.16 9.07
CA HIS A 87 -12.50 -20.25 9.51
C HIS A 87 -13.37 -20.88 8.40
N TYR A 88 -13.56 -20.22 7.26
CA TYR A 88 -14.55 -20.61 6.25
C TYR A 88 -13.98 -20.78 4.83
N ALA A 89 -12.88 -20.09 4.49
CA ALA A 89 -12.28 -20.08 3.15
C ALA A 89 -10.74 -20.05 3.23
N GLU A 90 -10.13 -21.23 3.39
CA GLU A 90 -8.70 -21.48 3.14
C GLU A 90 -7.66 -20.63 3.91
N GLY A 91 -8.02 -20.09 5.08
CA GLY A 91 -7.04 -19.37 5.90
C GLY A 91 -6.67 -17.97 5.37
N LYS A 92 -7.58 -17.28 4.67
CA LYS A 92 -7.32 -15.97 4.06
C LYS A 92 -8.22 -14.87 4.64
N PHE A 93 -7.78 -13.62 4.45
CA PHE A 93 -8.53 -12.39 4.70
C PHE A 93 -9.04 -11.84 3.38
N VAL A 94 -10.26 -11.31 3.38
CA VAL A 94 -10.82 -10.54 2.28
C VAL A 94 -11.04 -9.12 2.76
N VAL A 95 -10.57 -8.14 1.99
CA VAL A 95 -10.70 -6.73 2.33
C VAL A 95 -11.43 -6.03 1.20
N SER A 96 -12.46 -5.28 1.58
CA SER A 96 -13.22 -4.44 0.66
C SER A 96 -13.04 -2.97 0.99
N CYS A 97 -12.91 -2.14 -0.04
CA CYS A 97 -12.94 -0.69 0.07
C CYS A 97 -14.29 -0.19 -0.46
N GLU A 98 -15.01 0.59 0.34
CA GLU A 98 -16.23 1.26 -0.08
C GLU A 98 -15.88 2.67 -0.54
N TYR A 99 -16.21 3.00 -1.79
CA TYR A 99 -16.05 4.34 -2.34
C TYR A 99 -17.43 4.97 -2.50
N THR A 100 -17.61 6.13 -1.86
CA THR A 100 -18.80 6.96 -2.00
C THR A 100 -18.39 8.26 -2.68
N GLY A 101 -18.46 8.29 -4.02
CA GLY A 101 -18.10 9.43 -4.85
C GLY A 101 -19.29 10.27 -5.28
N GLU A 102 -19.04 11.36 -6.02
CA GLU A 102 -20.12 12.19 -6.59
C GLU A 102 -20.85 11.49 -7.76
N ASP A 103 -20.17 10.58 -8.48
CA ASP A 103 -20.70 10.00 -9.72
C ASP A 103 -21.31 8.59 -9.54
N ASP A 104 -20.79 7.74 -8.64
CA ASP A 104 -21.37 6.42 -8.31
C ASP A 104 -20.73 5.84 -7.03
N ASP A 105 -21.52 5.10 -6.25
CA ASP A 105 -21.05 4.27 -5.14
C ASP A 105 -20.57 2.91 -5.67
N TYR A 106 -19.36 2.50 -5.32
CA TYR A 106 -18.85 1.17 -5.67
C TYR A 106 -18.02 0.55 -4.56
N THR A 107 -17.92 -0.77 -4.57
CA THR A 107 -17.10 -1.55 -3.64
C THR A 107 -16.09 -2.36 -4.42
N VAL A 108 -14.82 -2.26 -4.03
CA VAL A 108 -13.75 -3.10 -4.60
C VAL A 108 -13.32 -4.11 -3.56
N GLU A 109 -13.34 -5.39 -3.91
CA GLU A 109 -12.78 -6.48 -3.11
C GLU A 109 -11.40 -6.86 -3.65
N ALA A 110 -10.37 -6.78 -2.80
CA ALA A 110 -9.05 -7.25 -3.14
C ALA A 110 -8.98 -8.78 -3.19
N GLN A 111 -7.96 -9.29 -3.90
CA GLN A 111 -7.67 -10.72 -3.86
C GLN A 111 -7.39 -11.19 -2.42
N PRO A 112 -7.96 -12.32 -1.98
CA PRO A 112 -7.77 -12.79 -0.63
C PRO A 112 -6.30 -13.13 -0.31
N ASN A 113 -5.78 -12.69 0.83
CA ASN A 113 -4.40 -12.96 1.25
C ASN A 113 -4.35 -13.63 2.64
N LYS A 114 -3.33 -14.43 2.90
CA LYS A 114 -3.11 -15.08 4.22
C LYS A 114 -2.66 -14.09 5.30
N ASP A 115 -1.98 -13.01 4.91
CA ASP A 115 -1.64 -11.91 5.81
C ASP A 115 -2.63 -10.75 5.61
N ALA A 116 -3.32 -10.38 6.69
CA ALA A 116 -4.28 -9.28 6.68
C ALA A 116 -3.65 -7.95 6.25
N LYS A 117 -2.40 -7.67 6.62
CA LYS A 117 -1.73 -6.41 6.26
C LYS A 117 -1.54 -6.31 4.75
N ILE A 118 -1.15 -7.41 4.11
CA ILE A 118 -0.98 -7.46 2.66
C ILE A 118 -2.35 -7.34 1.97
N ALA A 119 -3.38 -8.04 2.46
CA ALA A 119 -4.74 -7.91 1.92
C ALA A 119 -5.26 -6.46 2.00
N ILE A 120 -5.00 -5.77 3.12
CA ILE A 120 -5.34 -4.36 3.31
C ILE A 120 -4.62 -3.49 2.28
N CYS A 121 -3.30 -3.63 2.15
CA CYS A 121 -2.52 -2.86 1.19
C CYS A 121 -2.99 -3.10 -0.26
N HIS A 122 -3.29 -4.35 -0.63
CA HIS A 122 -3.84 -4.66 -1.95
C HIS A 122 -5.21 -4.00 -2.17
N ALA A 123 -6.10 -3.98 -1.18
CA ALA A 123 -7.38 -3.28 -1.29
C ALA A 123 -7.21 -1.77 -1.51
N VAL A 124 -6.29 -1.14 -0.77
CA VAL A 124 -5.92 0.25 -1.02
C VAL A 124 -5.42 0.45 -2.43
N CYS A 125 -4.54 -0.41 -2.94
CA CYS A 125 -4.00 -0.26 -4.28
C CYS A 125 -5.04 -0.39 -5.41
N MET A 126 -6.22 -0.94 -5.14
CA MET A 126 -7.31 -1.04 -6.11
C MET A 126 -8.28 0.17 -6.05
N THR A 127 -8.04 1.18 -5.22
CA THR A 127 -9.00 2.29 -5.02
C THR A 127 -9.05 3.30 -6.17
N GLU A 128 -8.07 3.33 -7.08
CA GLU A 128 -8.19 4.10 -8.32
C GLU A 128 -9.13 3.38 -9.31
N ASN A 129 -10.45 3.49 -9.08
CA ASN A 129 -11.50 2.99 -9.97
C ASN A 129 -11.46 1.48 -10.23
N GLY A 130 -10.97 0.67 -9.28
CA GLY A 130 -10.86 -0.77 -9.46
C GLY A 130 -9.80 -1.18 -10.47
N ASN A 131 -8.88 -0.29 -10.84
CA ASN A 131 -7.76 -0.61 -11.69
C ASN A 131 -6.90 -1.68 -10.99
N ASP A 132 -6.69 -2.81 -11.66
CA ASP A 132 -5.88 -3.91 -11.13
C ASP A 132 -4.40 -3.72 -11.40
N GLU A 133 -4.02 -2.58 -12.00
CA GLU A 133 -2.65 -2.21 -12.32
C GLU A 133 -2.28 -0.82 -11.77
N ILE A 134 -1.05 -0.69 -11.29
CA ILE A 134 -0.50 0.58 -10.78
C ILE A 134 0.93 0.78 -11.28
N GLU A 135 1.28 2.04 -11.56
CA GLU A 135 2.63 2.39 -11.97
C GLU A 135 3.56 2.44 -10.75
N ILE A 136 4.59 1.59 -10.75
CA ILE A 136 5.62 1.50 -9.72
C ILE A 136 6.96 1.97 -10.28
N PRO A 137 7.78 2.72 -9.53
CA PRO A 137 9.13 3.06 -9.96
C PRO A 137 10.00 1.82 -10.16
N ASP A 138 10.77 1.81 -11.24
CA ASP A 138 11.56 0.65 -11.66
C ASP A 138 12.59 0.23 -10.59
N GLU A 139 13.12 1.19 -9.84
CA GLU A 139 14.08 0.94 -8.77
C GLU A 139 13.51 0.07 -7.64
N LEU A 140 12.20 0.07 -7.42
CA LEU A 140 11.54 -0.71 -6.37
C LEU A 140 11.09 -2.10 -6.82
N CYS A 141 11.14 -2.36 -8.12
CA CYS A 141 10.74 -3.63 -8.68
C CYS A 141 11.79 -4.71 -8.35
N GLY A 142 11.39 -5.76 -7.62
CA GLY A 142 12.28 -6.88 -7.29
C GLY A 142 13.33 -6.58 -6.21
N VAL A 143 13.16 -5.51 -5.43
CA VAL A 143 14.02 -5.25 -4.26
C VAL A 143 13.72 -6.30 -3.19
N ALA A 144 14.64 -7.25 -3.03
CA ALA A 144 14.56 -8.25 -1.97
C ALA A 144 14.60 -7.59 -0.59
N VAL A 145 13.63 -7.96 0.25
CA VAL A 145 13.51 -7.57 1.66
C VAL A 145 14.24 -8.57 2.54
#